data_AF-A0A956N7B2-F1
#
_entry.id   AF-A0A956N7B2-F1
#
_cell.length_a   1.000
_cell.length_b   1.000
_cell.length_c   1.000
_cell.angle_alpha   90.00
_cell.angle_beta   90.00
_cell.angle_gamma   90.00
#
_symmetry.space_group_name_H-M   'P 1'
#
loop_
_entity.id
_entity.type
_entity.pdbx_description
1 polymer ?
#
loop_
_entity_poly.entity_id
_entity_poly.type
_entity_poly.pdbx_seq_one_letter_code
_entity_poly.pdbx_strand_id
1 'polypeptide(L)'
;MSEGNAIVYCEGAFGTTNGKTAHGLVRRSERYLVGAIVDSRHVGRDAGDLLDGKAVGIPVVGSLEEAILAMREAGTPATHFVIGLAPDGGRLPPEGRTAVRQALGRGLSVDSGLHDFLSEDPQLVELARRHGARIRDVRRPPARSDLHFFSGAIERVGSLRVAVLGTDSALGKRTTAWILVDAFRKLGRSAELIGTGQTAWLQGATYSIVLDSLVNDFVSGEIEHAVVRAWSDKRPDVLVLEGQGSLMNPAYPGGFELLAAGRPHAVVLQHAPARVEYDGFPGYPLHPIDQQIRAIELISGRPVVAITVNHEELSP
;
A
#
# COMPACT_ATOMS: atom_id res chain seq x y z
N MET A 1 1.18 -14.14 -11.43
CA MET A 1 0.48 -15.27 -10.79
C MET A 1 0.42 -14.98 -9.31
N SER A 2 -0.68 -15.31 -8.63
CA SER A 2 -0.81 -15.12 -7.18
C SER A 2 0.25 -15.96 -6.44
N GLU A 3 0.84 -15.39 -5.38
CA GLU A 3 1.75 -16.09 -4.47
C GLU A 3 1.01 -17.04 -3.52
N GLY A 4 -0.30 -16.89 -3.34
CA GLY A 4 -1.11 -17.81 -2.55
C GLY A 4 -2.44 -17.25 -2.08
N ASN A 5 -3.17 -18.09 -1.34
CA ASN A 5 -4.45 -17.74 -0.73
C ASN A 5 -4.18 -17.13 0.66
N ALA A 6 -4.71 -15.94 0.94
CA ALA A 6 -4.43 -15.18 2.14
C ALA A 6 -5.65 -15.01 3.05
N ILE A 7 -5.40 -15.19 4.34
CA ILE A 7 -6.24 -14.67 5.43
C ILE A 7 -5.65 -13.32 5.82
N VAL A 8 -6.48 -12.29 5.93
CA VAL A 8 -6.01 -10.95 6.34
C VAL A 8 -6.47 -10.67 7.77
N TYR A 9 -5.51 -10.46 8.66
CA TYR A 9 -5.78 -10.15 10.06
C TYR A 9 -6.01 -8.66 10.26
N CYS A 10 -7.21 -8.28 10.70
CA CYS A 10 -7.61 -6.89 10.91
C CYS A 10 -8.43 -6.72 12.20
N GLU A 11 -8.17 -7.57 13.20
CA GLU A 11 -8.96 -7.68 14.42
C GLU A 11 -9.17 -6.32 15.09
N GLY A 12 -10.44 -5.96 15.35
CA GLY A 12 -10.77 -4.72 16.03
C GLY A 12 -10.61 -3.44 15.19
N ALA A 13 -10.15 -3.52 13.93
CA ALA A 13 -9.82 -2.34 13.11
C ALA A 13 -10.38 -2.34 11.69
N PHE A 14 -11.10 -3.37 11.24
CA PHE A 14 -11.76 -3.31 9.94
C PHE A 14 -12.81 -2.18 9.90
N GLY A 15 -12.93 -1.49 8.76
CA GLY A 15 -13.71 -0.24 8.68
C GLY A 15 -13.13 0.98 9.42
N THR A 16 -11.97 0.90 10.09
CA THR A 16 -11.30 2.07 10.69
C THR A 16 -10.02 2.44 9.94
N THR A 17 -9.45 3.62 10.20
CA THR A 17 -8.19 4.08 9.58
C THR A 17 -7.01 3.12 9.83
N ASN A 18 -7.01 2.44 10.98
CA ASN A 18 -6.00 1.43 11.33
C ASN A 18 -6.12 0.13 10.52
N GLY A 19 -7.26 -0.11 9.86
CA GLY A 19 -7.48 -1.25 8.95
C GLY A 19 -7.16 -0.96 7.48
N LYS A 20 -6.57 0.20 7.15
CA LYS A 20 -6.36 0.65 5.76
C LYS A 20 -5.60 -0.33 4.86
N THR A 21 -4.73 -1.16 5.43
CA THR A 21 -4.02 -2.21 4.67
C THR A 21 -5.00 -3.31 4.26
N ALA A 22 -5.83 -3.79 5.19
CA ALA A 22 -6.90 -4.74 4.88
C ALA A 22 -7.89 -4.18 3.87
N HIS A 23 -8.29 -2.91 4.00
CA HIS A 23 -9.19 -2.25 3.04
C HIS A 23 -8.60 -2.24 1.63
N GLY A 24 -7.30 -1.94 1.52
CA GLY A 24 -6.57 -2.00 0.26
C GLY A 24 -6.62 -3.38 -0.37
N LEU A 25 -6.35 -4.43 0.42
CA LEU A 25 -6.34 -5.82 -0.05
C LEU A 25 -7.72 -6.33 -0.46
N VAL A 26 -8.78 -5.93 0.25
CA VAL A 26 -10.17 -6.25 -0.12
C VAL A 26 -10.54 -5.62 -1.46
N ARG A 27 -10.19 -4.36 -1.67
CA ARG A 27 -10.48 -3.63 -2.92
C ARG A 27 -9.67 -4.12 -4.10
N ARG A 28 -8.42 -4.55 -3.86
CA ARG A 28 -7.53 -5.06 -4.90
C ARG A 28 -6.41 -5.90 -4.29
N SER A 29 -6.17 -7.07 -4.86
CA SER A 29 -4.93 -7.83 -4.65
C SER A 29 -4.59 -8.64 -5.90
N GLU A 30 -3.42 -8.42 -6.48
CA GLU A 30 -2.83 -9.28 -7.52
C GLU A 30 -1.84 -10.30 -6.93
N ARG A 31 -1.32 -10.04 -5.71
CA ARG A 31 -0.38 -10.95 -5.03
C ARG A 31 -1.10 -12.12 -4.37
N TYR A 32 -2.26 -11.90 -3.77
CA TYR A 32 -2.98 -12.93 -3.04
C TYR A 32 -4.42 -13.08 -3.51
N LEU A 33 -4.93 -14.31 -3.46
CA LEU A 33 -6.37 -14.53 -3.37
C LEU A 33 -6.80 -14.31 -1.92
N VAL A 34 -7.41 -13.16 -1.62
CA VAL A 34 -7.89 -12.84 -0.26
C VAL A 34 -9.17 -13.63 -0.01
N GLY A 35 -9.14 -14.58 0.93
CA GLY A 35 -10.25 -15.50 1.18
C GLY A 35 -11.07 -15.18 2.43
N ALA A 36 -10.52 -14.45 3.40
CA ALA A 36 -11.22 -14.06 4.61
C ALA A 36 -10.54 -12.87 5.31
N ILE A 37 -11.33 -12.06 6.02
CA ILE A 37 -10.85 -11.04 6.96
C ILE A 37 -11.14 -11.52 8.39
N VAL A 38 -10.15 -11.45 9.27
CA VAL A 38 -10.35 -11.70 10.71
C VAL A 38 -10.65 -10.37 11.41
N ASP A 39 -11.90 -10.17 11.82
CA ASP A 39 -12.36 -9.09 12.72
C ASP A 39 -13.65 -9.51 13.45
N SER A 40 -13.56 -9.74 14.76
CA SER A 40 -14.67 -10.18 15.60
C SER A 40 -15.87 -9.23 15.68
N ARG A 41 -15.70 -7.95 15.31
CA ARG A 41 -16.80 -6.95 15.37
C ARG A 41 -17.78 -7.05 14.21
N HIS A 42 -17.41 -7.74 13.14
CA HIS A 42 -18.14 -7.72 11.87
C HIS A 42 -18.43 -9.13 11.32
N VAL A 43 -18.40 -10.16 12.17
CA VAL A 43 -18.60 -11.57 11.80
C VAL A 43 -19.86 -11.78 10.96
N GLY A 44 -19.72 -12.56 9.90
CA GLY A 44 -20.82 -12.93 8.99
C GLY A 44 -21.15 -11.90 7.92
N ARG A 45 -20.52 -10.73 7.94
CA ARG A 45 -20.65 -9.72 6.88
C ARG A 45 -19.67 -9.95 5.74
N ASP A 46 -19.97 -9.36 4.58
CA ASP A 46 -19.04 -9.28 3.46
C ASP A 46 -18.13 -8.04 3.62
N ALA A 47 -16.83 -8.22 3.39
CA ALA A 47 -15.83 -7.18 3.56
C ALA A 47 -16.02 -6.01 2.57
N GLY A 48 -16.47 -6.27 1.35
CA GLY A 48 -16.72 -5.22 0.34
C GLY A 48 -18.00 -4.45 0.61
N ASP A 49 -19.05 -5.14 1.09
CA ASP A 49 -20.27 -4.48 1.55
C ASP A 49 -19.99 -3.47 2.68
N LEU A 50 -19.15 -3.87 3.64
CA LEU A 50 -18.72 -3.01 4.74
C LEU A 50 -17.95 -1.77 4.31
N LEU A 51 -17.13 -1.86 3.25
CA LEU A 51 -16.26 -0.76 2.83
C LEU A 51 -16.90 0.14 1.78
N ASP A 52 -17.57 -0.46 0.81
CA ASP A 52 -17.99 0.21 -0.43
C ASP A 52 -19.47 -0.09 -0.78
N GLY A 53 -20.22 -0.75 0.10
CA GLY A 53 -21.64 -1.07 -0.11
C GLY A 53 -21.89 -2.10 -1.21
N LYS A 54 -20.85 -2.83 -1.64
CA LYS A 54 -20.94 -3.85 -2.68
C LYS A 54 -20.19 -5.11 -2.26
N ALA A 55 -20.92 -6.23 -2.21
CA ALA A 55 -20.34 -7.52 -1.87
C ALA A 55 -19.23 -7.94 -2.85
N VAL A 56 -18.12 -8.47 -2.31
CA VAL A 56 -16.97 -8.98 -3.09
C VAL A 56 -16.67 -10.46 -2.83
N GLY A 57 -17.47 -11.13 -2.00
CA GLY A 57 -17.33 -12.55 -1.69
C GLY A 57 -16.23 -12.87 -0.67
N ILE A 58 -15.79 -11.87 0.11
CA ILE A 58 -14.76 -12.04 1.14
C ILE A 58 -15.45 -11.95 2.50
N PRO A 59 -15.67 -13.09 3.20
CA PRO A 59 -16.32 -13.08 4.50
C PRO A 59 -15.44 -12.45 5.58
N VAL A 60 -16.07 -11.75 6.52
CA VAL A 60 -15.46 -11.37 7.79
C VAL A 60 -15.80 -12.42 8.84
N VAL A 61 -14.79 -12.95 9.52
CA VAL A 61 -14.89 -14.03 10.52
C VAL A 61 -14.24 -13.62 11.84
N GLY A 62 -14.58 -14.31 12.93
CA GLY A 62 -14.19 -13.92 14.28
C GLY A 62 -12.83 -14.44 14.73
N SER A 63 -12.26 -15.43 14.03
CA SER A 63 -11.01 -16.06 14.42
C SER A 63 -10.20 -16.58 13.23
N LEU A 64 -8.91 -16.86 13.48
CA LEU A 64 -8.04 -17.51 12.51
C LEU A 64 -8.54 -18.92 12.17
N GLU A 65 -9.01 -19.67 13.17
CA GLU A 65 -9.56 -21.01 12.99
C GLU A 65 -10.77 -21.02 12.06
N GLU A 66 -11.71 -20.08 12.26
CA GLU A 66 -12.86 -19.91 11.36
C GLU A 66 -12.43 -19.55 9.94
N ALA A 67 -11.45 -18.66 9.79
CA ALA A 67 -10.92 -18.28 8.48
C ALA A 67 -10.31 -19.48 7.72
N ILE A 68 -9.52 -20.30 8.43
CA ILE A 68 -8.91 -21.52 7.87
C ILE A 68 -10.01 -22.50 7.44
N LEU A 69 -11.03 -22.71 8.27
CA LEU A 69 -12.13 -23.61 7.96
C LEU A 69 -12.91 -23.13 6.73
N ALA A 70 -13.34 -21.86 6.72
CA ALA A 70 -14.09 -21.27 5.62
C ALA A 70 -13.33 -21.37 4.29
N MET A 71 -12.03 -21.04 4.29
CA MET A 71 -11.20 -21.14 3.09
C MET A 71 -10.96 -22.58 2.63
N ARG A 72 -10.88 -23.54 3.55
CA ARG A 72 -10.78 -24.97 3.23
C ARG A 72 -12.07 -25.48 2.59
N GLU A 73 -13.23 -25.13 3.13
CA GLU A 73 -14.54 -25.51 2.60
C GLU A 73 -14.81 -24.88 1.23
N ALA A 74 -14.33 -23.67 0.99
CA ALA A 74 -14.37 -23.00 -0.30
C ALA A 74 -13.40 -23.58 -1.35
N GLY A 75 -12.58 -24.58 -1.00
CA GLY A 75 -11.60 -25.19 -1.92
C GLY A 75 -10.34 -24.35 -2.18
N THR A 76 -10.14 -23.29 -1.40
CA THR A 76 -9.00 -22.36 -1.52
C THR A 76 -8.23 -22.30 -0.20
N PRO A 77 -7.62 -23.41 0.26
CA PRO A 77 -6.99 -23.47 1.58
C PRO A 77 -5.96 -22.37 1.76
N ALA A 78 -5.95 -21.76 2.94
CA ALA A 78 -5.04 -20.67 3.27
C ALA A 78 -3.59 -21.12 3.22
N THR A 79 -2.74 -20.25 2.69
CA THR A 79 -1.28 -20.43 2.62
C THR A 79 -0.53 -19.28 3.28
N HIS A 80 -1.18 -18.11 3.35
CA HIS A 80 -0.63 -16.88 3.90
C HIS A 80 -1.55 -16.31 4.97
N PHE A 81 -0.93 -15.70 5.97
CA PHE A 81 -1.55 -14.88 6.99
C PHE A 81 -0.95 -13.48 6.89
N VAL A 82 -1.72 -12.53 6.38
CA VAL A 82 -1.25 -11.18 6.08
C VAL A 82 -1.72 -10.23 7.17
N ILE A 83 -0.80 -9.43 7.73
CA ILE A 83 -1.16 -8.40 8.70
C ILE A 83 -1.83 -7.24 7.97
N GLY A 84 -3.15 -7.13 8.14
CA GLY A 84 -3.99 -6.05 7.62
C GLY A 84 -4.10 -4.83 8.54
N LEU A 85 -3.50 -4.90 9.73
CA LEU A 85 -3.43 -3.82 10.71
C LEU A 85 -2.29 -2.83 10.38
N ALA A 86 -2.53 -1.55 10.66
CA ALA A 86 -1.55 -0.48 10.62
C ALA A 86 -1.73 0.44 11.83
N PRO A 87 -1.45 -0.03 13.06
CA PRO A 87 -1.64 0.74 14.28
C PRO A 87 -0.61 1.86 14.41
N ASP A 88 -0.98 2.91 15.17
CA ASP A 88 -0.06 3.98 15.54
C ASP A 88 1.14 3.42 16.32
N GLY A 89 2.35 3.86 15.94
CA GLY A 89 3.61 3.33 16.47
C GLY A 89 4.05 1.99 15.88
N GLY A 90 3.26 1.38 14.98
CA GLY A 90 3.69 0.25 14.15
C GLY A 90 3.89 -1.08 14.87
N ARG A 91 3.44 -1.21 16.12
CA ARG A 91 3.56 -2.43 16.93
C ARG A 91 2.30 -3.27 16.88
N LEU A 92 2.47 -4.59 16.77
CA LEU A 92 1.34 -5.52 16.85
C LEU A 92 0.91 -5.69 18.32
N PRO A 93 -0.40 -5.61 18.63
CA PRO A 93 -0.89 -5.88 19.98
C PRO A 93 -0.64 -7.34 20.40
N PRO A 94 -0.65 -7.66 21.71
CA PRO A 94 -0.39 -9.02 22.20
C PRO A 94 -1.26 -10.11 21.58
N GLU A 95 -2.52 -9.79 21.29
CA GLU A 95 -3.50 -10.66 20.63
C GLU A 95 -3.04 -10.95 19.19
N GLY A 96 -2.60 -9.93 18.46
CA GLY A 96 -2.06 -10.08 17.12
C GLY A 96 -0.79 -10.93 17.09
N ARG A 97 0.12 -10.76 18.06
CA ARG A 97 1.32 -11.64 18.18
C ARG A 97 0.91 -13.10 18.44
N THR A 98 -0.17 -13.31 19.17
CA THR A 98 -0.71 -14.65 19.41
C THR A 98 -1.30 -15.25 18.13
N ALA A 99 -2.04 -14.46 17.35
CA ALA A 99 -2.53 -14.87 16.04
C ALA A 99 -1.40 -15.22 15.06
N VAL A 100 -0.30 -14.45 15.05
CA VAL A 100 0.91 -14.77 14.27
C VAL A 100 1.50 -16.12 14.67
N ARG A 101 1.64 -16.39 15.98
CA ARG A 101 2.13 -17.70 16.45
C ARG A 101 1.21 -18.85 16.02
N GLN A 102 -0.11 -18.66 16.13
CA GLN A 102 -1.07 -19.67 15.68
C GLN A 102 -0.95 -19.91 14.18
N ALA A 103 -0.88 -18.86 13.36
CA ALA A 103 -0.74 -18.96 11.91
C ALA A 103 0.51 -19.74 11.51
N LEU A 104 1.67 -19.40 12.08
CA LEU A 104 2.93 -20.12 11.84
C LEU A 104 2.83 -21.58 12.29
N GLY A 105 2.22 -21.85 13.44
CA GLY A 105 1.97 -23.21 13.94
C GLY A 105 1.04 -24.05 13.06
N ARG A 106 0.25 -23.41 12.19
CA ARG A 106 -0.57 -24.06 11.16
C ARG A 106 0.13 -24.15 9.81
N GLY A 107 1.39 -23.73 9.70
CA GLY A 107 2.16 -23.72 8.46
C GLY A 107 1.83 -22.57 7.51
N LEU A 108 1.10 -21.55 7.95
CA LEU A 108 0.80 -20.36 7.15
C LEU A 108 2.01 -19.42 7.16
N SER A 109 2.45 -18.98 5.98
CA SER A 109 3.49 -17.94 5.89
C SER A 109 2.92 -16.58 6.30
N VAL A 110 3.68 -15.77 7.02
CA VAL A 110 3.23 -14.49 7.57
C VAL A 110 3.89 -13.33 6.85
N ASP A 111 3.07 -12.45 6.27
CA ASP A 111 3.53 -11.23 5.62
C ASP A 111 3.07 -10.01 6.43
N SER A 112 4.03 -9.17 6.83
CA SER A 112 3.81 -8.05 7.76
C SER A 112 4.33 -6.73 7.18
N GLY A 113 3.46 -5.71 7.16
CA GLY A 113 3.83 -4.31 6.88
C GLY A 113 4.06 -3.48 8.15
N LEU A 114 4.41 -4.10 9.27
CA LEU A 114 4.66 -3.36 10.50
C LEU A 114 6.07 -2.76 10.53
N HIS A 115 6.27 -1.74 11.37
CA HIS A 115 7.62 -1.22 11.62
C HIS A 115 8.39 -2.14 12.56
N ASP A 116 7.69 -2.81 13.49
CA ASP A 116 8.27 -3.87 14.29
C ASP A 116 8.39 -5.15 13.44
N PHE A 117 9.63 -5.58 13.18
CA PHE A 117 9.88 -6.74 12.35
C PHE A 117 9.64 -8.04 13.11
N LEU A 118 8.75 -8.88 12.57
CA LEU A 118 8.42 -10.18 13.15
C LEU A 118 9.61 -11.15 13.05
N SER A 119 10.48 -10.99 12.05
CA SER A 119 11.70 -11.78 11.89
C SER A 119 12.78 -11.51 12.95
N GLU A 120 12.61 -10.49 13.81
CA GLU A 120 13.54 -10.22 14.92
C GLU A 120 13.18 -10.97 16.20
N ASP A 121 12.03 -11.64 16.23
CA ASP A 121 11.66 -12.55 17.33
C ASP A 121 12.18 -13.97 17.03
N PRO A 122 13.21 -14.46 17.76
CA PRO A 122 13.77 -15.78 17.53
C PRO A 122 12.75 -16.91 17.72
N GLN A 123 11.74 -16.70 18.57
CA GLN A 123 10.69 -17.69 18.80
C GLN A 123 9.78 -17.82 17.58
N LEU A 124 9.45 -16.70 16.92
CA LEU A 124 8.65 -16.71 15.69
C LEU A 124 9.43 -17.34 14.54
N VAL A 125 10.70 -16.99 14.37
CA VAL A 125 11.56 -17.55 13.32
C VAL A 125 11.70 -19.06 13.47
N GLU A 126 11.99 -19.54 14.68
CA GLU A 126 12.09 -20.98 14.94
C GLU A 126 10.75 -21.70 14.77
N LEU A 127 9.64 -21.06 15.13
CA LEU A 127 8.30 -21.60 14.91
C LEU A 127 7.98 -21.73 13.41
N ALA A 128 8.30 -20.70 12.63
CA ALA A 128 8.13 -20.70 11.17
C ALA A 128 8.93 -21.83 10.53
N ARG A 129 10.22 -21.96 10.89
CA ARG A 129 11.12 -23.00 10.40
C ARG A 129 10.58 -24.41 10.70
N ARG A 130 10.12 -24.66 11.93
CA ARG A 130 9.58 -25.98 12.34
C ARG A 130 8.34 -26.41 11.56
N HIS A 131 7.54 -25.46 11.08
CA HIS A 131 6.30 -25.74 10.35
C HIS A 131 6.41 -25.49 8.84
N GLY A 132 7.62 -25.24 8.31
CA GLY A 132 7.83 -24.96 6.89
C GLY A 132 7.23 -23.64 6.39
N ALA A 133 6.88 -22.74 7.31
CA ALA A 133 6.35 -21.42 7.01
C ALA A 133 7.48 -20.38 6.87
N ARG A 134 7.16 -19.20 6.35
CA ARG A 134 8.07 -18.06 6.22
C ARG A 134 7.51 -16.84 6.91
N ILE A 135 8.39 -15.94 7.34
CA ILE A 135 8.03 -14.60 7.81
C ILE A 135 8.63 -13.61 6.82
N ARG A 136 7.81 -12.70 6.30
CA ARG A 136 8.20 -11.64 5.39
C ARG A 136 7.83 -10.28 5.98
N ASP A 137 8.83 -9.55 6.44
CA ASP A 137 8.68 -8.15 6.84
C ASP A 137 8.81 -7.25 5.62
N VAL A 138 7.70 -6.78 5.09
CA VAL A 138 7.61 -5.99 3.85
C VAL A 138 8.35 -4.66 3.97
N ARG A 139 8.40 -4.10 5.18
CA ARG A 139 9.13 -2.86 5.50
C ARG A 139 10.62 -3.06 5.73
N ARG A 140 11.12 -4.29 5.84
CA ARG A 140 12.55 -4.50 6.05
C ARG A 140 13.29 -4.05 4.78
N PRO A 141 14.16 -3.02 4.85
CA PRO A 141 14.88 -2.57 3.68
C PRO A 141 15.86 -3.67 3.21
N PRO A 142 16.18 -3.72 1.91
CA PRO A 142 17.27 -4.55 1.40
C PRO A 142 18.60 -4.28 2.13
N ALA A 143 19.56 -5.19 1.98
CA ALA A 143 20.91 -4.91 2.45
C ALA A 143 21.45 -3.67 1.75
N ARG A 144 22.25 -2.87 2.46
CA ARG A 144 22.79 -1.60 1.92
C ARG A 144 23.56 -1.79 0.62
N SER A 145 24.20 -2.95 0.41
CA SER A 145 24.90 -3.32 -0.81
C SER A 145 23.99 -3.45 -2.03
N ASP A 146 22.70 -3.66 -1.80
CA ASP A 146 21.68 -3.88 -2.82
C ASP A 146 20.89 -2.59 -3.12
N LEU A 147 21.20 -1.49 -2.42
CA LEU A 147 20.59 -0.19 -2.63
C LEU A 147 21.38 0.63 -3.66
N HIS A 148 20.66 1.50 -4.37
CA HIS A 148 21.16 2.23 -5.53
C HIS A 148 21.23 3.72 -5.20
N PHE A 149 22.28 4.38 -5.70
CA PHE A 149 22.35 5.84 -5.72
C PHE A 149 21.74 6.36 -7.01
N PHE A 150 21.21 7.59 -6.96
CA PHE A 150 20.71 8.26 -8.15
C PHE A 150 21.83 8.48 -9.18
N SER A 151 21.57 8.09 -10.43
CA SER A 151 22.55 8.05 -11.51
C SER A 151 22.17 8.91 -12.72
N GLY A 152 20.92 9.37 -12.80
CA GLY A 152 20.36 10.06 -13.98
C GLY A 152 19.86 9.10 -15.07
N ALA A 153 19.87 7.78 -14.83
CA ALA A 153 19.29 6.77 -15.70
C ALA A 153 17.81 7.02 -16.04
N ILE A 154 17.09 7.74 -15.17
CA ILE A 154 15.70 8.14 -15.36
C ILE A 154 15.45 8.87 -16.69
N GLU A 155 16.43 9.61 -17.21
CA GLU A 155 16.30 10.36 -18.48
C GLU A 155 16.16 9.46 -19.70
N ARG A 156 16.54 8.18 -19.60
CA ARG A 156 16.41 7.20 -20.69
C ARG A 156 15.03 6.55 -20.75
N VAL A 157 14.21 6.70 -19.72
CA VAL A 157 12.90 6.05 -19.62
C VAL A 157 11.91 6.75 -20.56
N GLY A 158 11.53 6.03 -21.62
CA GLY A 158 10.63 6.54 -22.66
C GLY A 158 9.13 6.44 -22.35
N SER A 159 8.75 5.74 -21.27
CA SER A 159 7.34 5.65 -20.85
C SER A 159 6.79 7.00 -20.41
N LEU A 160 5.48 7.23 -20.62
CA LEU A 160 4.78 8.29 -19.94
C LEU A 160 4.84 8.04 -18.42
N ARG A 161 5.19 9.04 -17.62
CA ARG A 161 5.23 8.93 -16.16
C ARG A 161 4.20 9.89 -15.57
N VAL A 162 3.30 9.37 -14.75
CA VAL A 162 2.24 10.16 -14.09
C VAL A 162 2.37 9.97 -12.59
N ALA A 163 2.57 11.05 -11.83
CA ALA A 163 2.57 10.98 -10.37
C ALA A 163 1.18 11.27 -9.82
N VAL A 164 0.72 10.47 -8.85
CA VAL A 164 -0.52 10.75 -8.10
C VAL A 164 -0.15 11.33 -6.74
N LEU A 165 0.00 12.65 -6.68
CA LEU A 165 0.26 13.37 -5.44
C LEU A 165 -1.05 13.70 -4.72
N GLY A 166 -0.98 14.26 -3.52
CA GLY A 166 -2.17 14.60 -2.76
C GLY A 166 -1.95 15.77 -1.84
N THR A 167 -3.05 16.43 -1.47
CA THR A 167 -3.00 17.58 -0.54
C THR A 167 -2.61 17.16 0.87
N ASP A 168 -2.80 15.88 1.21
CA ASP A 168 -2.52 15.28 2.52
C ASP A 168 -2.36 13.74 2.41
N SER A 169 -2.06 13.09 3.53
CA SER A 169 -1.97 11.65 3.75
C SER A 169 -3.35 10.95 3.76
N ALA A 170 -3.33 9.63 3.58
CA ALA A 170 -4.50 8.74 3.72
C ALA A 170 -5.77 9.03 2.86
N LEU A 171 -5.71 9.93 1.88
CA LEU A 171 -6.88 10.37 1.09
C LEU A 171 -7.06 9.73 -0.29
N GLY A 172 -6.47 8.55 -0.52
CA GLY A 172 -6.76 7.73 -1.71
C GLY A 172 -5.76 7.80 -2.87
N LYS A 173 -4.56 8.38 -2.70
CA LYS A 173 -3.52 8.44 -3.75
C LYS A 173 -3.24 7.08 -4.40
N ARG A 174 -3.02 6.03 -3.59
CA ARG A 174 -2.80 4.66 -4.07
C ARG A 174 -4.00 4.10 -4.82
N THR A 175 -5.21 4.33 -4.32
CA THR A 175 -6.45 3.89 -4.95
C THR A 175 -6.57 4.50 -6.35
N THR A 176 -6.39 5.82 -6.44
CA THR A 176 -6.39 6.55 -7.72
C THR A 176 -5.28 6.07 -8.65
N ALA A 177 -4.08 5.80 -8.14
CA ALA A 177 -2.99 5.27 -8.93
C ALA A 177 -3.34 3.91 -9.58
N TRP A 178 -3.95 2.98 -8.84
CA TRP A 178 -4.44 1.72 -9.41
C TRP A 178 -5.58 1.92 -10.41
N ILE A 179 -6.53 2.82 -10.12
CA ILE A 179 -7.61 3.15 -11.06
C ILE A 179 -7.04 3.64 -12.40
N LEU A 180 -6.01 4.50 -12.36
CA LEU A 180 -5.33 4.95 -13.58
C LEU A 180 -4.65 3.81 -14.33
N VAL A 181 -3.93 2.92 -13.61
CA VAL A 181 -3.31 1.74 -14.22
C VAL A 181 -4.34 0.87 -14.93
N ASP A 182 -5.46 0.56 -14.26
CA ASP A 182 -6.53 -0.24 -14.83
C ASP A 182 -7.22 0.48 -16.01
N ALA A 183 -7.40 1.79 -15.93
CA ALA A 183 -7.98 2.59 -17.01
C ALA A 183 -7.10 2.56 -18.26
N PHE A 184 -5.78 2.75 -18.13
CA PHE A 184 -4.85 2.62 -19.25
C PHE A 184 -4.87 1.20 -19.84
N ARG A 185 -4.85 0.16 -19.00
CA ARG A 185 -4.94 -1.24 -19.45
C ARG A 185 -6.25 -1.52 -20.20
N LYS A 186 -7.38 -1.00 -19.73
CA LYS A 186 -8.69 -1.09 -20.43
C LYS A 186 -8.69 -0.36 -21.79
N LEU A 187 -7.90 0.69 -21.94
CA LEU A 187 -7.68 1.40 -23.20
C LEU A 187 -6.65 0.71 -24.12
N GLY A 188 -6.19 -0.49 -23.77
CA GLY A 188 -5.17 -1.23 -24.54
C GLY A 188 -3.76 -0.66 -24.42
N ARG A 189 -3.49 0.19 -23.42
CA ARG A 189 -2.15 0.70 -23.11
C ARG A 189 -1.52 -0.10 -21.98
N SER A 190 -0.29 -0.56 -22.18
CA SER A 190 0.47 -1.21 -21.12
C SER A 190 0.80 -0.19 -20.03
N ALA A 191 0.49 -0.53 -18.78
CA ALA A 191 0.70 0.35 -17.63
C ALA A 191 1.17 -0.45 -16.41
N GLU A 192 2.11 0.12 -15.67
CA GLU A 192 2.61 -0.43 -14.41
C GLU A 192 2.51 0.60 -13.27
N LEU A 193 2.19 0.12 -12.08
CA LEU A 193 2.27 0.90 -10.85
C LEU A 193 3.71 0.82 -10.32
N ILE A 194 4.30 1.98 -10.04
CA ILE A 194 5.46 2.09 -9.18
C ILE A 194 4.94 2.32 -7.77
N GLY A 195 4.89 1.23 -6.99
CA GLY A 195 4.44 1.25 -5.60
C GLY A 195 5.50 1.90 -4.71
N THR A 196 5.07 2.70 -3.75
CA THR A 196 5.95 3.47 -2.86
C THR A 196 5.74 3.15 -1.38
N GLY A 197 4.80 2.25 -1.09
CA GLY A 197 4.52 1.79 0.26
C GLY A 197 4.19 0.30 0.32
N GLN A 198 4.21 -0.22 1.53
CA GLN A 198 3.94 -1.63 1.82
C GLN A 198 2.61 -2.14 1.27
N THR A 199 1.56 -1.32 1.25
CA THR A 199 0.25 -1.78 0.81
C THR A 199 0.25 -2.00 -0.70
N ALA A 200 0.89 -1.15 -1.51
CA ALA A 200 1.03 -1.42 -2.93
C ALA A 200 1.84 -2.70 -3.18
N TRP A 201 2.90 -2.92 -2.40
CA TRP A 201 3.67 -4.16 -2.43
C TRP A 201 2.77 -5.38 -2.12
N LEU A 202 2.00 -5.33 -1.04
CA LEU A 202 1.06 -6.39 -0.62
C LEU A 202 -0.06 -6.60 -1.66
N GLN A 203 -0.50 -5.54 -2.34
CA GLN A 203 -1.47 -5.60 -3.43
C GLN A 203 -0.88 -6.20 -4.72
N GLY A 204 0.44 -6.42 -4.78
CA GLY A 204 1.09 -7.08 -5.93
C GLY A 204 1.73 -6.13 -6.94
N ALA A 205 1.91 -4.85 -6.62
CA ALA A 205 2.74 -3.97 -7.44
C ALA A 205 4.17 -4.54 -7.50
N THR A 206 4.56 -5.01 -8.69
CA THR A 206 5.84 -5.71 -8.90
C THR A 206 7.03 -4.77 -8.67
N TYR A 207 6.91 -3.53 -9.15
CA TYR A 207 7.91 -2.50 -9.01
C TYR A 207 7.55 -1.64 -7.81
N SER A 208 7.95 -2.09 -6.62
CA SER A 208 7.64 -1.41 -5.38
C SER A 208 8.89 -1.06 -4.59
N ILE A 209 8.84 0.08 -3.91
CA ILE A 209 9.82 0.54 -2.93
C ILE A 209 9.03 0.91 -1.68
N VAL A 210 9.51 0.58 -0.49
CA VAL A 210 8.86 0.99 0.76
C VAL A 210 9.59 2.20 1.31
N LEU A 211 9.18 3.40 0.85
CA LEU A 211 9.95 4.64 1.04
C LEU A 211 10.15 5.00 2.52
N ASP A 212 9.14 4.77 3.35
CA ASP A 212 9.16 5.13 4.78
C ASP A 212 10.17 4.34 5.62
N SER A 213 10.81 3.33 5.03
CA SER A 213 11.77 2.44 5.69
C SER A 213 13.18 2.56 5.10
N LEU A 214 13.38 3.44 4.11
CA LEU A 214 14.68 3.68 3.49
C LEU A 214 15.47 4.76 4.23
N VAL A 215 16.79 4.58 4.25
CA VAL A 215 17.72 5.66 4.61
C VAL A 215 17.69 6.72 3.50
N ASN A 216 17.62 7.99 3.90
CA ASN A 216 17.39 9.13 3.00
C ASN A 216 18.32 9.19 1.77
N ASP A 217 19.60 8.83 1.95
CA ASP A 217 20.61 8.82 0.88
C ASP A 217 20.24 7.93 -0.33
N PHE A 218 19.38 6.92 -0.13
CA PHE A 218 18.98 5.96 -1.15
C PHE A 218 17.59 6.22 -1.74
N VAL A 219 16.80 7.13 -1.16
CA VAL A 219 15.41 7.37 -1.57
C VAL A 219 15.31 7.71 -3.05
N SER A 220 16.12 8.66 -3.53
CA SER A 220 16.13 9.07 -4.93
C SER A 220 16.61 7.96 -5.87
N GLY A 221 17.66 7.24 -5.47
CA GLY A 221 18.22 6.15 -6.27
C GLY A 221 17.29 4.94 -6.39
N GLU A 222 16.58 4.57 -5.31
CA GLU A 222 15.60 3.49 -5.35
C GLU A 222 14.36 3.85 -6.17
N ILE A 223 13.87 5.10 -6.09
CA ILE A 223 12.81 5.60 -6.97
C ILE A 223 13.24 5.49 -8.43
N GLU A 224 14.42 6.01 -8.79
CA GLU A 224 14.96 5.88 -10.14
C GLU A 224 15.06 4.40 -10.55
N HIS A 225 15.61 3.55 -9.68
CA HIS A 225 15.80 2.14 -9.96
C HIS A 225 14.50 1.40 -10.23
N ALA A 226 13.45 1.60 -9.44
CA ALA A 226 12.17 0.93 -9.68
C ALA A 226 11.53 1.37 -11.00
N VAL A 227 11.60 2.66 -11.33
CA VAL A 227 11.09 3.21 -12.59
C VAL A 227 11.88 2.66 -13.78
N VAL A 228 13.21 2.68 -13.71
CA VAL A 228 14.11 2.18 -14.76
C VAL A 228 13.96 0.67 -14.93
N ARG A 229 13.82 -0.09 -13.83
CA ARG A 229 13.57 -1.54 -13.86
C ARG A 229 12.23 -1.85 -14.52
N ALA A 230 11.15 -1.19 -14.13
CA ALA A 230 9.83 -1.36 -14.76
C ALA A 230 9.90 -1.12 -16.28
N TRP A 231 10.57 -0.05 -16.68
CA TRP A 231 10.78 0.27 -18.08
C TRP A 231 11.66 -0.75 -18.80
N SER A 232 12.70 -1.27 -18.16
CA SER A 232 13.64 -2.24 -18.73
C SER A 232 13.03 -3.62 -18.92
N ASP A 233 12.28 -4.08 -17.94
CA ASP A 233 11.68 -5.42 -17.93
C ASP A 233 10.44 -5.52 -18.81
N LYS A 234 9.62 -4.46 -18.88
CA LYS A 234 8.28 -4.50 -19.49
C LYS A 234 8.05 -3.52 -20.62
N ARG A 235 8.83 -2.43 -20.69
CA ARG A 235 8.64 -1.32 -21.65
C ARG A 235 7.17 -0.82 -21.70
N PRO A 236 6.53 -0.52 -20.56
CA PRO A 236 5.12 -0.13 -20.57
C PRO A 236 4.94 1.24 -21.22
N ASP A 237 3.77 1.50 -21.80
CA ASP A 237 3.43 2.82 -22.33
C ASP A 237 3.38 3.86 -21.20
N VAL A 238 2.88 3.45 -20.02
CA VAL A 238 2.65 4.32 -18.86
C VAL A 238 3.21 3.73 -17.57
N LEU A 239 3.85 4.57 -16.76
CA LEU A 239 4.25 4.30 -15.38
C LEU A 239 3.49 5.25 -14.47
N VAL A 240 2.71 4.71 -13.54
CA VAL A 240 1.97 5.51 -12.55
C VAL A 240 2.76 5.44 -11.24
N LEU A 241 3.17 6.59 -10.70
CA LEU A 241 3.89 6.69 -9.44
C LEU A 241 2.90 6.90 -8.30
N GLU A 242 2.84 5.97 -7.35
CA GLU A 242 2.06 6.13 -6.12
C GLU A 242 2.64 7.28 -5.29
N GLY A 243 1.83 8.27 -4.92
CA GLY A 243 2.29 9.34 -4.02
C GLY A 243 2.32 8.93 -2.55
N GLN A 244 3.31 9.43 -1.82
CA GLN A 244 3.39 9.38 -0.36
C GLN A 244 3.24 10.77 0.24
N GLY A 245 2.70 10.85 1.47
CA GLY A 245 2.60 12.11 2.21
C GLY A 245 1.91 13.24 1.45
N SER A 246 2.37 14.46 1.67
CA SER A 246 2.02 15.64 0.90
C SER A 246 3.21 16.60 0.89
N LEU A 247 3.36 17.36 -0.20
CA LEU A 247 4.47 18.29 -0.37
C LEU A 247 4.50 19.38 0.71
N MET A 248 3.31 19.75 1.21
CA MET A 248 3.14 20.82 2.20
C MET A 248 2.74 20.30 3.59
N ASN A 249 2.62 18.99 3.80
CA ASN A 249 2.34 18.43 5.12
C ASN A 249 3.64 18.35 5.93
N PRO A 250 3.75 19.05 7.08
CA PRO A 250 4.99 19.08 7.87
C PRO A 250 5.27 17.77 8.62
N ALA A 251 4.24 16.99 8.93
CA ALA A 251 4.36 15.75 9.70
C ALA A 251 4.59 14.52 8.81
N TYR A 252 4.00 14.55 7.61
CA TYR A 252 4.18 13.52 6.60
C TYR A 252 4.65 14.15 5.28
N PRO A 253 5.86 14.74 5.25
CA PRO A 253 6.40 15.31 4.04
C PRO A 253 6.60 14.20 3.02
N GLY A 254 6.20 14.45 1.78
CA GLY A 254 6.37 13.48 0.70
C GLY A 254 6.01 14.04 -0.67
N GLY A 255 6.32 13.27 -1.69
CA GLY A 255 6.07 13.61 -3.08
C GLY A 255 7.19 14.41 -3.73
N PHE A 256 8.01 15.17 -2.99
CA PHE A 256 9.18 15.86 -3.54
C PHE A 256 10.15 14.86 -4.20
N GLU A 257 10.43 13.76 -3.52
CA GLU A 257 11.30 12.68 -3.99
C GLU A 257 10.79 12.05 -5.29
N LEU A 258 9.47 11.95 -5.47
CA LEU A 258 8.86 11.44 -6.70
C LEU A 258 8.96 12.46 -7.84
N LEU A 259 8.81 13.76 -7.55
CA LEU A 259 9.02 14.81 -8.54
C LEU A 259 10.49 14.87 -8.98
N ALA A 260 11.41 14.85 -8.01
CA ALA A 260 12.84 15.01 -8.24
C ALA A 260 13.46 13.79 -8.92
N ALA A 261 13.21 12.58 -8.39
CA ALA A 261 13.83 11.35 -8.89
C ALA A 261 12.96 10.62 -9.92
N GLY A 262 11.64 10.63 -9.75
CA GLY A 262 10.71 9.97 -10.68
C GLY A 262 10.45 10.78 -11.95
N ARG A 263 10.74 12.08 -11.95
CA ARG A 263 10.62 13.02 -13.09
C ARG A 263 9.35 12.78 -13.92
N PRO A 264 8.15 12.85 -13.30
CA PRO A 264 6.90 12.61 -13.99
C PRO A 264 6.68 13.64 -15.11
N HIS A 265 5.89 13.29 -16.11
CA HIS A 265 5.48 14.20 -17.17
C HIS A 265 4.21 14.98 -16.83
N ALA A 266 3.39 14.45 -15.91
CA ALA A 266 2.16 15.05 -15.44
C ALA A 266 1.87 14.62 -13.99
N VAL A 267 1.12 15.45 -13.26
CA VAL A 267 0.66 15.16 -11.91
C VAL A 267 -0.86 15.11 -11.85
N VAL A 268 -1.40 14.11 -11.17
CA VAL A 268 -2.80 14.05 -10.73
C VAL A 268 -2.81 14.35 -9.24
N LEU A 269 -3.61 15.33 -8.81
CA LEU A 269 -3.70 15.75 -7.41
C LEU A 269 -4.94 15.17 -6.74
N GLN A 270 -4.74 14.26 -5.78
CA GLN A 270 -5.80 13.74 -4.94
C GLN A 270 -6.13 14.74 -3.81
N HIS A 271 -7.40 15.04 -3.62
CA HIS A 271 -7.87 16.01 -2.64
C HIS A 271 -9.14 15.52 -1.92
N ALA A 272 -9.28 15.88 -0.64
CA ALA A 272 -10.48 15.67 0.16
C ALA A 272 -11.08 17.05 0.51
N PRO A 273 -12.14 17.51 -0.16
CA PRO A 273 -12.65 18.88 -0.02
C PRO A 273 -13.19 19.23 1.37
N ALA A 274 -13.74 18.24 2.10
CA ALA A 274 -14.24 18.46 3.46
C ALA A 274 -13.11 18.59 4.49
N ARG A 275 -11.88 18.17 4.16
CA ARG A 275 -10.77 18.16 5.08
C ARG A 275 -10.19 19.56 5.26
N VAL A 276 -10.39 20.13 6.45
CA VAL A 276 -9.93 21.48 6.81
C VAL A 276 -8.56 21.52 7.47
N GLU A 277 -8.11 20.41 8.06
CA GLU A 277 -6.85 20.28 8.80
C GLU A 277 -6.09 19.03 8.34
N TYR A 278 -4.77 19.00 8.54
CA TYR A 278 -4.00 17.79 8.24
C TYR A 278 -4.42 16.62 9.14
N ASP A 279 -4.57 15.44 8.55
CA ASP A 279 -4.99 14.23 9.26
C ASP A 279 -4.03 13.90 10.42
N GLY A 280 -4.62 13.72 11.61
CA GLY A 280 -3.88 13.51 12.85
C GLY A 280 -3.33 14.77 13.54
N PHE A 281 -3.58 15.97 13.01
CA PHE A 281 -3.06 17.24 13.56
C PHE A 281 -4.15 18.29 13.80
N PRO A 282 -4.98 18.14 14.85
CA PRO A 282 -6.01 19.11 15.19
C PRO A 282 -5.44 20.52 15.38
N GLY A 283 -6.07 21.51 14.76
CA GLY A 283 -5.64 22.90 14.79
C GLY A 283 -4.54 23.28 13.79
N TYR A 284 -4.07 22.35 12.95
CA TYR A 284 -3.11 22.63 11.88
C TYR A 284 -3.80 22.68 10.50
N PRO A 285 -4.09 23.88 9.96
CA PRO A 285 -4.89 24.03 8.75
C PRO A 285 -4.23 23.41 7.53
N LEU A 286 -5.06 22.78 6.69
CA LEU A 286 -4.66 22.33 5.37
C LEU A 286 -4.43 23.56 4.47
N HIS A 287 -3.32 23.56 3.73
CA HIS A 287 -3.07 24.63 2.76
C HIS A 287 -4.11 24.60 1.63
N PRO A 288 -4.55 25.78 1.11
CA PRO A 288 -5.44 25.87 -0.03
C PRO A 288 -4.94 25.08 -1.25
N ILE A 289 -5.86 24.47 -1.98
CA ILE A 289 -5.52 23.60 -3.12
C ILE A 289 -4.76 24.35 -4.22
N ASP A 290 -5.04 25.64 -4.46
CA ASP A 290 -4.33 26.42 -5.47
C ASP A 290 -2.87 26.66 -5.08
N GLN A 291 -2.58 26.81 -3.78
CA GLN A 291 -1.21 26.88 -3.28
C GLN A 291 -0.47 25.55 -3.44
N GLN A 292 -1.14 24.42 -3.16
CA GLN A 292 -0.59 23.08 -3.36
C GLN A 292 -0.25 22.82 -4.83
N ILE A 293 -1.15 23.20 -5.76
CA ILE A 293 -0.93 23.10 -7.20
C ILE A 293 0.29 23.93 -7.61
N ARG A 294 0.34 25.21 -7.21
CA ARG A 294 1.47 26.09 -7.54
C ARG A 294 2.81 25.52 -7.03
N ALA A 295 2.84 24.96 -5.83
CA ALA A 295 4.05 24.36 -5.28
C ALA A 295 4.53 23.15 -6.11
N ILE A 296 3.60 22.28 -6.50
CA ILE A 296 3.90 21.11 -7.35
C ILE A 296 4.43 21.55 -8.72
N GLU A 297 3.73 22.48 -9.38
CA GLU A 297 4.11 22.93 -10.73
C GLU A 297 5.44 23.68 -10.73
N LEU A 298 5.69 24.51 -9.71
CA LEU A 298 6.95 25.23 -9.55
C LEU A 298 8.13 24.28 -9.37
N ILE A 299 8.01 23.28 -8.50
CA ILE A 299 9.11 22.35 -8.20
C ILE A 299 9.34 21.36 -9.34
N SER A 300 8.28 20.85 -9.94
CA SER A 300 8.39 19.82 -10.98
C SER A 300 8.66 20.39 -12.37
N GLY A 301 8.27 21.64 -12.64
CA GLY A 301 8.21 22.20 -13.98
C GLY A 301 7.16 21.50 -14.87
N ARG A 302 6.18 20.82 -14.27
CA ARG A 302 5.18 19.99 -14.94
C ARG A 302 3.77 20.33 -14.45
N PRO A 303 2.75 20.19 -15.31
CA PRO A 303 1.39 20.59 -14.96
C PRO A 303 0.71 19.60 -14.00
N VAL A 304 -0.15 20.12 -13.14
CA VAL A 304 -1.21 19.34 -12.51
C VAL A 304 -2.36 19.22 -13.50
N VAL A 305 -2.54 18.04 -14.09
CA VAL A 305 -3.48 17.85 -15.22
C VAL A 305 -4.90 17.48 -14.78
N ALA A 306 -5.07 17.03 -13.54
CA ALA A 306 -6.36 16.65 -12.99
C ALA A 306 -6.37 16.71 -11.47
N ILE A 307 -7.57 16.90 -10.90
CA ILE A 307 -7.86 16.75 -9.48
C ILE A 307 -8.80 15.56 -9.31
N THR A 308 -8.49 14.68 -8.37
CA THR A 308 -9.35 13.55 -8.00
C THR A 308 -9.87 13.73 -6.58
N VAL A 309 -11.16 13.50 -6.38
CA VAL A 309 -11.87 13.84 -5.14
C VAL A 309 -12.10 12.60 -4.27
N ASN A 310 -11.67 12.69 -3.01
CA ASN A 310 -12.15 11.83 -1.93
C ASN A 310 -13.42 12.45 -1.37
N HIS A 311 -14.50 11.65 -1.34
CA HIS A 311 -15.82 12.10 -0.92
C HIS A 311 -16.06 11.94 0.59
N GLU A 312 -15.01 11.69 1.37
CA GLU A 312 -15.11 11.67 2.83
C GLU A 312 -15.81 12.93 3.34
N GLU A 313 -16.78 12.72 4.24
CA GLU A 313 -17.56 13.79 4.88
C GLU A 313 -18.32 14.71 3.91
N LEU A 314 -18.43 14.35 2.62
CA LEU A 314 -19.29 15.05 1.66
C LEU A 314 -20.70 14.47 1.68
N SER A 315 -21.70 15.36 1.58
CA SER A 315 -23.08 14.97 1.30
C SER A 315 -23.23 14.56 -0.18
N PRO A 316 -24.05 13.55 -0.49
CA PRO A 316 -24.40 13.17 -1.87
C PRO A 316 -25.01 14.30 -2.70
#